data_AF-A0AB36DSC9-F1
#
_entry.id   AF-A0AB36DSC9-F1
#
_cell.length_a   1.000
_cell.length_b   1.000
_cell.length_c   1.000
_cell.angle_alpha   90.00
_cell.angle_beta   90.00
_cell.angle_gamma   90.00
#
_symmetry.space_group_name_H-M   'P 1'
#
loop_
_entity.id
_entity.type
_entity.pdbx_description
1 polymer ?
#
loop_
_entity_poly.entity_id
_entity_poly.type
_entity_poly.pdbx_seq_one_letter_code
_entity_poly.pdbx_strand_id
1 'polypeptide(L)'
;MRKYDVKVEHKNILYVEIDDTYKIIQQNKRKKKLMCRMLTFNLFNSKTKKYESINNVQIYFDKEKKLIKYDEKNSIVFLIEKIQNDYYKPGTEICIKGDRARNINETAKYFNYQVLDKYHLINYVRNAFILKKFLNNAIVKQFKNEFEIKRVYRYFENIFENYSISDWDKLFPNFINWTKNNKLDCRFNEALLKLIKYINNQKELIFDVPKVINKSFHTESYINNYFKKIHFKKGYILQNINNYWPFKW
;
A
#
# COMPACT_ATOMS: atom_id res chain seq x y z
N MET A 1 -20.54 -7.25 25.60
CA MET A 1 -21.00 -6.57 24.37
C MET A 1 -20.19 -7.07 23.18
N ARG A 2 -20.80 -7.65 22.14
CA ARG A 2 -20.16 -7.67 20.81
C ARG A 2 -20.26 -6.23 20.28
N LYS A 3 -19.17 -5.45 20.21
CA LYS A 3 -18.15 -5.35 19.14
C LYS A 3 -18.79 -5.00 17.77
N TYR A 4 -18.66 -3.73 17.39
CA TYR A 4 -19.17 -3.00 16.20
C TYR A 4 -20.35 -3.64 15.44
N ASP A 5 -21.54 -3.01 15.51
CA ASP A 5 -22.69 -3.40 14.70
C ASP A 5 -22.41 -3.20 13.21
N VAL A 6 -22.08 -4.31 12.56
CA VAL A 6 -21.91 -4.38 11.11
C VAL A 6 -23.26 -4.18 10.45
N LYS A 7 -23.54 -2.94 10.06
CA LYS A 7 -24.72 -2.60 9.26
C LYS A 7 -24.63 -3.18 7.86
N VAL A 8 -25.78 -3.45 7.24
CA VAL A 8 -25.93 -3.93 5.85
C VAL A 8 -25.16 -3.05 4.85
N GLU A 9 -25.05 -1.75 5.13
CA GLU A 9 -24.31 -0.80 4.30
C GLU A 9 -22.80 -1.09 4.18
N HIS A 10 -22.22 -1.93 5.04
CA HIS A 10 -20.80 -2.28 5.00
C HIS A 10 -20.44 -3.37 3.99
N LYS A 11 -21.43 -3.95 3.30
CA LYS A 11 -21.25 -5.01 2.28
C LYS A 11 -20.49 -6.26 2.75
N ASN A 12 -20.31 -6.43 4.07
CA ASN A 12 -19.69 -7.60 4.68
C ASN A 12 -18.27 -7.92 4.19
N ILE A 13 -17.46 -6.88 3.93
CA ILE A 13 -16.02 -7.01 3.65
C ILE A 13 -15.24 -6.21 4.68
N LEU A 14 -14.28 -6.87 5.33
CA LEU A 14 -13.31 -6.25 6.23
C LEU A 14 -12.02 -5.95 5.46
N TYR A 15 -11.70 -4.66 5.33
CA TYR A 15 -10.48 -4.20 4.67
C TYR A 15 -9.35 -4.11 5.69
N VAL A 16 -8.29 -4.88 5.48
CA VAL A 16 -7.08 -4.84 6.31
C VAL A 16 -5.97 -4.22 5.48
N GLU A 17 -5.70 -2.95 5.74
CA GLU A 17 -4.57 -2.26 5.15
C GLU A 17 -3.30 -2.53 5.96
N ILE A 18 -2.25 -3.03 5.32
CA ILE A 18 -0.96 -3.35 5.94
C ILE A 18 0.11 -2.48 5.27
N ASP A 19 0.85 -1.72 6.06
CA ASP A 19 1.97 -0.91 5.58
C ASP A 19 3.14 -0.99 6.57
N ASP A 20 4.35 -1.00 6.02
CA ASP A 20 5.61 -1.14 6.72
C ASP A 20 6.41 0.16 6.60
N THR A 21 6.73 0.76 7.74
CA THR A 21 7.61 1.92 7.79
C THR A 21 8.84 1.66 8.65
N TYR A 22 9.86 2.49 8.52
CA TYR A 22 11.04 2.42 9.36
C TYR A 22 11.58 3.80 9.70
N LYS A 23 12.28 3.88 10.82
CA LYS A 23 13.05 5.06 11.22
C LYS A 23 14.42 4.63 11.74
N ILE A 24 15.42 5.48 11.49
CA ILE A 24 16.74 5.32 12.09
C ILE A 24 16.68 5.94 13.48
N ILE A 25 16.96 5.14 14.51
CA ILE A 25 17.09 5.55 15.90
C ILE A 25 18.54 5.41 16.35
N GLN A 26 18.93 6.14 17.39
CA GLN A 26 20.24 5.97 18.02
C GLN A 26 20.06 5.16 19.30
N GLN A 27 20.70 3.99 19.38
CA GLN A 27 20.70 3.15 20.57
C GLN A 27 22.16 2.81 20.89
N ASN A 28 22.61 3.08 22.13
CA ASN A 28 23.98 2.80 22.58
C ASN A 28 25.06 3.36 21.64
N LYS A 29 24.91 4.63 21.22
CA LYS A 29 25.79 5.33 20.27
C LYS A 29 25.83 4.72 18.85
N ARG A 30 25.07 3.65 18.56
CA ARG A 30 24.93 3.06 17.22
C ARG A 30 23.63 3.48 16.57
N LYS A 31 23.66 3.67 15.25
CA LYS A 31 22.45 3.85 14.44
C LYS A 31 21.78 2.50 14.24
N LYS A 32 20.50 2.40 14.53
CA LYS A 32 19.67 1.21 14.32
C LYS A 32 18.42 1.53 13.53
N LYS A 33 17.88 0.56 12.82
CA LYS A 33 16.61 0.69 12.08
C LYS A 33 15.47 0.05 12.87
N LEU A 34 14.61 0.87 13.45
CA LEU A 34 13.35 0.44 14.06
C LEU A 34 12.28 0.42 12.97
N MET A 35 11.64 -0.73 12.76
CA MET A 35 10.51 -0.88 11.86
C MET A 35 9.20 -0.84 12.64
N CYS A 36 8.16 -0.33 12.00
CA CYS A 36 6.79 -0.35 12.46
C CYS A 36 5.93 -0.91 11.34
N ARG A 37 5.23 -2.01 11.62
CA ARG A 37 4.16 -2.55 10.77
C ARG A 37 2.84 -2.09 11.33
N MET A 38 2.03 -1.42 10.53
CA MET A 38 0.69 -1.03 10.93
C MET A 38 -0.34 -1.85 10.16
N LEU A 39 -1.31 -2.38 10.88
CA LEU A 39 -2.51 -2.98 10.33
C LEU A 39 -3.69 -2.06 10.66
N THR A 40 -4.39 -1.57 9.66
CA THR A 40 -5.60 -0.76 9.83
C THR A 40 -6.79 -1.54 9.32
N PHE A 41 -7.76 -1.76 10.21
CA PHE A 41 -8.99 -2.48 9.93
C PHE A 41 -10.09 -1.46 9.59
N ASN A 42 -10.64 -1.54 8.40
CA ASN A 42 -11.62 -0.58 7.89
C ASN A 42 -12.85 -1.28 7.32
N LEU A 43 -13.99 -0.59 7.39
CA LEU A 43 -15.22 -0.94 6.67
C LEU A 43 -15.54 0.12 5.66
N PHE A 44 -16.08 -0.29 4.53
CA PHE A 44 -16.63 0.67 3.59
C PHE A 44 -18.12 0.85 3.81
N ASN A 45 -18.54 2.05 4.18
CA ASN A 45 -19.94 2.41 4.25
C ASN A 45 -20.45 2.80 2.85
N SER A 46 -21.30 1.96 2.27
CA SER A 46 -21.82 2.14 0.91
C SER A 46 -22.82 3.28 0.75
N LYS A 47 -23.44 3.76 1.84
CA LYS A 47 -24.32 4.93 1.84
C LYS A 47 -23.51 6.22 1.83
N THR A 48 -22.54 6.34 2.73
CA THR A 48 -21.71 7.55 2.84
C THR A 48 -20.55 7.57 1.84
N LYS A 49 -20.26 6.44 1.19
CA LYS A 49 -19.10 6.22 0.32
C LYS A 49 -17.77 6.46 1.03
N LYS A 50 -17.72 6.26 2.35
CA LYS A 50 -16.52 6.49 3.17
C LYS A 50 -16.06 5.19 3.80
N TYR A 51 -14.77 5.13 4.11
CA TYR A 51 -14.22 4.09 4.96
C TYR A 51 -14.24 4.54 6.42
N GLU A 52 -14.57 3.60 7.28
CA GLU A 52 -14.66 3.76 8.73
C GLU A 52 -13.59 2.87 9.35
N SER A 53 -12.64 3.46 10.06
CA SER A 53 -11.60 2.71 10.77
C SER A 53 -12.18 2.13 12.05
N ILE A 54 -12.14 0.81 12.16
CA ILE A 54 -12.66 0.06 13.31
C ILE A 54 -11.57 -0.09 14.36
N ASN A 55 -10.36 -0.41 13.90
CA ASN A 55 -9.24 -0.77 14.76
C ASN A 55 -7.92 -0.51 14.03
N ASN A 56 -6.85 -0.33 14.80
CA ASN A 56 -5.50 -0.31 14.31
C ASN A 56 -4.56 -1.08 15.25
N VAL A 57 -3.58 -1.75 14.67
CA VAL A 57 -2.52 -2.44 15.41
C VAL A 57 -1.18 -1.96 14.88
N GLN A 58 -0.29 -1.59 15.80
CA GLN A 58 1.08 -1.20 15.47
C GLN A 58 2.06 -2.19 16.11
N ILE A 59 2.94 -2.73 15.29
CA ILE A 59 3.93 -3.73 15.69
C ILE A 59 5.32 -3.14 15.47
N TYR A 60 6.10 -3.02 16.54
CA TYR A 60 7.43 -2.42 16.54
C TYR A 60 8.50 -3.52 16.62
N PHE A 61 9.49 -3.49 15.73
CA PHE A 61 10.57 -4.48 15.72
C PHE A 61 11.89 -3.92 15.19
N ASP A 62 13.00 -4.44 15.74
CA ASP A 62 14.35 -4.12 15.26
C ASP A 62 14.62 -4.86 13.94
N LYS A 63 14.94 -4.12 12.88
CA LYS A 63 15.23 -4.70 11.55
C LYS A 63 16.42 -5.64 11.59
N GLU A 64 17.43 -5.32 12.40
CA GLU A 64 18.70 -6.05 12.43
C GLU A 64 18.54 -7.42 13.08
N LYS A 65 17.60 -7.56 14.00
CA LYS A 65 17.36 -8.83 14.68
C LYS A 65 16.65 -9.86 13.79
N LYS A 66 16.33 -9.54 12.52
CA LYS A 66 15.56 -10.39 11.58
C LYS A 66 14.47 -11.18 12.34
N LEU A 67 13.70 -10.50 13.20
CA LEU A 67 12.98 -11.18 14.28
C LEU A 67 11.84 -12.05 13.73
N ILE A 68 12.21 -13.32 13.71
CA ILE A 68 11.61 -14.59 13.29
C ILE A 68 10.18 -14.84 13.82
N LYS A 69 9.64 -14.04 14.74
CA LYS A 69 8.36 -14.35 15.41
C LYS A 69 7.10 -13.84 14.70
N TYR A 70 7.22 -12.83 13.84
CA TYR A 70 6.09 -12.21 13.12
C TYR A 70 6.32 -12.07 11.61
N ASP A 71 7.46 -12.56 11.12
CA ASP A 71 7.60 -12.98 9.71
C ASP A 71 6.86 -14.31 9.45
N GLU A 72 6.47 -15.03 10.50
CA GLU A 72 5.51 -16.12 10.36
C GLU A 72 4.15 -15.54 10.02
N LYS A 73 3.85 -15.52 8.71
CA LYS A 73 2.52 -15.25 8.13
C LYS A 73 1.36 -15.74 9.03
N ASN A 74 1.52 -16.89 9.68
CA ASN A 74 0.58 -17.50 10.62
C ASN A 74 0.19 -16.57 11.79
N SER A 75 1.13 -15.82 12.37
CA SER A 75 0.86 -14.90 13.48
C SER A 75 0.04 -13.68 13.04
N ILE A 76 0.33 -13.15 11.86
CA ILE A 76 -0.45 -12.04 11.29
C ILE A 76 -1.85 -12.52 10.88
N VAL A 77 -1.93 -13.71 10.29
CA VAL A 77 -3.21 -14.35 9.94
C VAL A 77 -4.06 -14.53 11.20
N PHE A 78 -3.48 -15.12 12.25
CA PHE A 78 -4.16 -15.31 13.54
C PHE A 78 -4.62 -13.98 14.16
N LEU A 79 -3.80 -12.93 14.11
CA LEU A 79 -4.20 -11.60 14.62
C LEU A 79 -5.41 -11.05 13.86
N ILE A 80 -5.41 -11.16 12.53
CA ILE A 80 -6.50 -10.68 11.67
C ILE A 80 -7.78 -11.47 11.96
N GLU A 81 -7.70 -12.80 12.03
CA GLU A 81 -8.83 -13.68 12.36
C GLU A 81 -9.37 -13.41 13.76
N LYS A 82 -8.50 -13.21 14.75
CA LYS A 82 -8.91 -12.85 16.10
C LYS A 82 -9.64 -11.51 16.12
N ILE A 83 -9.13 -10.50 15.41
CA ILE A 83 -9.80 -9.21 15.31
C ILE A 83 -11.14 -9.35 14.59
N GLN A 84 -11.22 -10.12 13.51
CA GLN A 84 -12.48 -10.40 12.84
C GLN A 84 -13.49 -11.08 13.78
N ASN A 85 -13.10 -12.18 14.42
CA ASN A 85 -14.01 -12.97 15.26
C ASN A 85 -14.47 -12.22 16.49
N ASP A 86 -13.58 -11.43 17.08
CA ASP A 86 -14.00 -10.64 18.20
C ASP A 86 -14.83 -9.43 17.73
N TYR A 87 -14.30 -8.62 16.80
CA TYR A 87 -14.79 -7.27 16.48
C TYR A 87 -15.84 -7.21 15.37
N TYR A 88 -16.05 -8.31 14.66
CA TYR A 88 -16.82 -8.38 13.43
C TYR A 88 -17.63 -9.68 13.34
N LYS A 89 -18.54 -9.75 12.37
CA LYS A 89 -19.32 -10.98 12.15
C LYS A 89 -18.38 -12.11 11.68
N PRO A 90 -18.36 -13.28 12.34
CA PRO A 90 -17.63 -14.45 11.86
C PRO A 90 -18.01 -14.80 10.42
N GLY A 91 -17.04 -15.16 9.58
CA GLY A 91 -17.25 -15.51 8.17
C GLY A 91 -17.38 -14.32 7.21
N THR A 92 -17.05 -13.11 7.66
CA THR A 92 -16.92 -11.93 6.78
C THR A 92 -15.74 -12.09 5.83
N GLU A 93 -15.88 -11.66 4.58
CA GLU A 93 -14.77 -11.72 3.65
C GLU A 93 -13.68 -10.71 4.04
N ILE A 94 -12.42 -11.12 3.95
CA ILE A 94 -11.28 -10.28 4.29
C ILE A 94 -10.54 -9.88 3.02
N CYS A 95 -10.31 -8.58 2.87
CA CYS A 95 -9.51 -8.02 1.81
C CYS A 95 -8.20 -7.47 2.38
N ILE A 96 -7.07 -8.07 2.01
CA ILE A 96 -5.75 -7.54 2.34
C ILE A 96 -5.35 -6.50 1.31
N LYS A 97 -4.97 -5.32 1.79
CA LYS A 97 -4.49 -4.21 0.97
C LYS A 97 -3.12 -3.77 1.46
N GLY A 98 -2.16 -3.63 0.56
CA GLY A 98 -0.81 -3.20 0.93
C GLY A 98 0.11 -3.12 -0.28
N ASP A 99 1.41 -2.95 -0.03
CA ASP A 99 2.43 -3.06 -1.07
C ASP A 99 2.74 -4.54 -1.42
N ARG A 100 3.73 -4.78 -2.30
CA ARG A 100 4.18 -6.14 -2.66
C ARG A 100 5.29 -6.66 -1.73
N ALA A 101 5.40 -6.19 -0.49
CA ALA A 101 6.33 -6.79 0.45
C ALA A 101 6.01 -8.29 0.60
N ARG A 102 7.06 -9.12 0.62
CA ARG A 102 6.93 -10.59 0.57
C ARG A 102 6.01 -11.12 1.66
N ASN A 103 6.15 -10.62 2.88
CA ASN A 103 5.33 -10.96 4.02
C ASN A 103 3.85 -10.60 3.81
N ILE A 104 3.54 -9.43 3.24
CA ILE A 104 2.15 -9.02 2.96
C ILE A 104 1.53 -9.96 1.92
N ASN A 105 2.27 -10.29 0.85
CA ASN A 105 1.83 -11.24 -0.16
C ASN A 105 1.59 -12.65 0.42
N GLU A 106 2.48 -13.13 1.29
CA GLU A 106 2.31 -14.44 1.93
C GLU A 106 1.12 -14.46 2.89
N THR A 107 0.88 -13.38 3.63
CA THR A 107 -0.30 -13.23 4.49
C THR A 107 -1.59 -13.17 3.67
N ALA A 108 -1.60 -12.46 2.54
CA ALA A 108 -2.80 -12.27 1.73
C ALA A 108 -3.37 -13.57 1.14
N LYS A 109 -2.53 -14.59 0.92
CA LYS A 109 -2.96 -15.92 0.42
C LYS A 109 -3.97 -16.66 1.31
N TYR A 110 -4.12 -16.24 2.56
CA TYR A 110 -5.04 -16.85 3.52
C TYR A 110 -6.42 -16.19 3.56
N PHE A 111 -6.63 -15.14 2.75
CA PHE A 111 -7.82 -14.31 2.78
C PHE A 111 -8.50 -14.21 1.41
N ASN A 112 -9.75 -13.76 1.40
CA ASN A 112 -10.63 -13.78 0.22
C ASN A 112 -10.11 -12.91 -0.93
N TYR A 113 -9.55 -11.74 -0.60
CA TYR A 113 -9.07 -10.80 -1.62
C TYR A 113 -7.70 -10.25 -1.26
N GLN A 114 -6.95 -9.95 -2.31
CA GLN A 114 -5.73 -9.15 -2.24
C GLN A 114 -5.83 -8.01 -3.24
N VAL A 115 -5.53 -6.78 -2.79
CA VAL A 115 -5.48 -5.61 -3.66
C VAL A 115 -4.19 -4.85 -3.42
N LEU A 116 -3.60 -4.35 -4.51
CA LEU A 116 -2.44 -3.48 -4.39
C LEU A 116 -2.86 -2.07 -3.99
N ASP A 117 -2.20 -1.50 -2.99
CA ASP A 117 -2.50 -0.13 -2.60
C ASP A 117 -2.17 0.86 -3.73
N LYS A 118 -3.19 1.59 -4.19
CA LYS A 118 -3.09 2.57 -5.27
C LYS A 118 -2.13 3.72 -4.90
N TYR A 119 -1.88 4.01 -3.63
CA TYR A 119 -0.92 5.04 -3.24
C TYR A 119 0.49 4.64 -3.67
N HIS A 120 0.86 3.38 -3.45
CA HIS A 120 2.15 2.85 -3.88
C HIS A 120 2.26 2.77 -5.41
N LEU A 121 1.18 2.40 -6.12
CA LEU A 121 1.13 2.46 -7.60
C LEU A 121 1.45 3.86 -8.10
N ILE A 122 0.75 4.84 -7.56
CA ILE A 122 0.87 6.23 -7.95
C ILE A 122 2.26 6.77 -7.61
N ASN A 123 2.83 6.42 -6.46
CA ASN A 123 4.21 6.76 -6.15
C ASN A 123 5.21 6.13 -7.13
N TYR A 124 4.93 4.92 -7.64
CA TYR A 124 5.74 4.31 -8.69
C TYR A 124 5.68 5.12 -9.99
N VAL A 125 4.49 5.60 -10.38
CA VAL A 125 4.31 6.51 -11.53
C VAL A 125 5.10 7.81 -11.31
N ARG A 126 5.02 8.42 -10.11
CA ARG A 126 5.80 9.62 -9.78
C ARG A 126 7.29 9.36 -9.90
N ASN A 127 7.77 8.19 -9.46
CA ASN A 127 9.17 7.86 -9.56
C ASN A 127 9.63 7.67 -11.01
N ALA A 128 8.76 7.17 -11.90
CA ALA A 128 9.06 7.02 -13.32
C ALA A 128 9.05 8.35 -14.10
N PHE A 129 8.17 9.30 -13.73
CA PHE A 129 7.95 10.53 -14.53
C PHE A 129 8.34 11.85 -13.86
N ILE A 130 8.48 11.91 -12.53
CA ILE A 130 8.57 13.18 -11.76
C ILE A 130 9.89 13.33 -11.00
N LEU A 131 10.64 12.26 -10.69
CA LEU A 131 11.94 12.42 -10.02
C LEU A 131 12.87 13.29 -10.88
N LYS A 132 13.57 14.26 -10.24
CA LYS A 132 14.50 15.24 -10.84
C LYS A 132 15.49 14.67 -11.88
N LYS A 133 15.70 13.34 -11.89
CA LYS A 133 16.51 12.62 -12.89
C LYS A 133 15.95 12.67 -14.31
N PHE A 134 14.64 12.89 -14.51
CA PHE A 134 13.98 12.84 -15.82
C PHE A 134 13.52 14.20 -16.35
N LEU A 135 14.11 15.30 -15.85
CA LEU A 135 13.86 16.68 -16.31
C LEU A 135 14.30 16.95 -17.77
N ASN A 136 14.30 15.94 -18.64
CA ASN A 136 14.27 16.17 -20.08
C ASN A 136 12.81 16.28 -20.53
N ASN A 137 12.26 17.48 -20.38
CA ASN A 137 10.87 17.81 -20.70
C ASN A 137 10.44 17.36 -22.11
N ALA A 138 11.37 17.22 -23.05
CA ALA A 138 11.09 16.80 -24.42
C ALA A 138 10.53 15.38 -24.52
N ILE A 139 11.15 14.40 -23.84
CA ILE A 139 10.72 12.99 -23.89
C ILE A 139 9.35 12.82 -23.23
N VAL A 140 9.13 13.47 -22.09
CA VAL A 140 7.83 13.45 -21.40
C VAL A 140 6.77 14.17 -22.24
N LYS A 141 7.12 15.26 -22.93
CA LYS A 141 6.21 15.95 -23.86
C LYS A 141 5.86 15.07 -25.06
N GLN A 142 6.83 14.35 -25.61
CA GLN A 142 6.60 13.39 -26.69
C GLN A 142 5.64 12.27 -26.24
N PHE A 143 5.92 11.63 -25.11
CA PHE A 143 5.03 10.62 -24.51
C PHE A 143 3.61 11.17 -24.33
N LYS A 144 3.50 12.40 -23.81
CA LYS A 144 2.20 13.04 -23.63
C LYS A 144 1.46 13.28 -24.94
N ASN A 145 2.17 13.65 -26.01
CA ASN A 145 1.54 13.90 -27.30
C ASN A 145 1.07 12.60 -27.94
N GLU A 146 1.91 11.57 -27.97
CA GLU A 146 1.60 10.29 -28.63
C GLU A 146 0.47 9.51 -27.94
N PHE A 147 0.32 9.67 -26.62
CA PHE A 147 -0.78 9.06 -25.85
C PHE A 147 -1.92 10.04 -25.53
N GLU A 148 -1.91 11.25 -26.10
CA GLU A 148 -2.93 12.30 -25.87
C GLU A 148 -3.14 12.66 -24.38
N ILE A 149 -2.06 12.63 -23.60
CA ILE A 149 -2.07 12.81 -22.14
C ILE A 149 -1.86 14.26 -21.75
N LYS A 150 -2.87 14.88 -21.13
CA LYS A 150 -2.72 16.22 -20.51
C LYS A 150 -1.83 16.20 -19.25
N ARG A 151 -2.07 15.25 -18.36
CA ARG A 151 -1.34 15.10 -17.07
C ARG A 151 -1.06 13.62 -16.82
N VAL A 152 0.22 13.22 -16.82
CA VAL A 152 0.65 11.83 -16.67
C VAL A 152 0.10 11.18 -15.40
N TYR A 153 0.20 11.88 -14.27
CA TYR A 153 -0.34 11.41 -13.00
C TYR A 153 -1.84 11.07 -13.09
N ARG A 154 -2.64 11.99 -13.63
CA ARG A 154 -4.10 11.84 -13.75
C ARG A 154 -4.46 10.73 -14.75
N TYR A 155 -3.63 10.53 -15.78
CA TYR A 155 -3.82 9.47 -16.76
C TYR A 155 -3.65 8.09 -16.14
N PHE A 156 -2.55 7.85 -15.40
CA PHE A 156 -2.37 6.58 -14.70
C PHE A 156 -3.39 6.38 -13.56
N GLU A 157 -3.77 7.45 -12.86
CA GLU A 157 -4.86 7.40 -11.89
C GLU A 157 -6.18 6.94 -12.54
N ASN A 158 -6.52 7.49 -13.71
CA ASN A 158 -7.70 7.06 -14.45
C ASN A 158 -7.61 5.59 -14.90
N ILE A 159 -6.42 5.14 -15.33
CA ILE A 159 -6.18 3.73 -15.66
C ILE A 159 -6.50 2.85 -14.44
N PHE A 160 -5.90 3.12 -13.29
CA PHE A 160 -6.10 2.30 -12.08
C PHE A 160 -7.53 2.35 -11.52
N GLU A 161 -8.31 3.37 -11.84
CA GLU A 161 -9.70 3.51 -11.36
C GLU A 161 -10.75 2.91 -12.29
N ASN A 162 -10.50 2.92 -13.59
CA ASN A 162 -11.55 2.72 -14.58
C ASN A 162 -11.24 1.63 -15.61
N TYR A 163 -10.00 1.15 -15.70
CA TYR A 163 -9.65 0.11 -16.68
C TYR A 163 -9.94 -1.27 -16.10
N SER A 164 -10.43 -2.15 -16.97
CA SER A 164 -10.40 -3.59 -16.76
C SER A 164 -9.03 -4.18 -17.11
N ILE A 165 -8.82 -5.45 -16.77
CA ILE A 165 -7.64 -6.21 -17.25
C ILE A 165 -7.60 -6.21 -18.78
N SER A 166 -8.75 -6.32 -19.46
CA SER A 166 -8.82 -6.31 -20.93
C SER A 166 -8.36 -4.98 -21.52
N ASP A 167 -8.73 -3.86 -20.90
CA ASP A 167 -8.29 -2.53 -21.34
C ASP A 167 -6.79 -2.37 -21.14
N TRP A 168 -6.25 -2.88 -20.03
CA TRP A 168 -4.81 -2.91 -19.79
C TRP A 168 -4.06 -3.78 -20.80
N ASP A 169 -4.58 -4.96 -21.12
CA ASP A 169 -3.94 -5.89 -22.06
C ASP A 169 -3.88 -5.33 -23.49
N LYS A 170 -4.79 -4.43 -23.86
CA LYS A 170 -4.71 -3.65 -25.10
C LYS A 170 -3.69 -2.51 -25.03
N LEU A 171 -3.59 -1.84 -23.88
CA LEU A 171 -2.72 -0.68 -23.70
C LEU A 171 -1.24 -1.06 -23.48
N PHE A 172 -0.97 -2.15 -22.77
CA PHE A 172 0.39 -2.58 -22.43
C PHE A 172 1.31 -2.77 -23.65
N PRO A 173 0.89 -3.45 -24.74
CA PRO A 173 1.68 -3.56 -25.96
C PRO A 173 2.00 -2.20 -26.59
N ASN A 174 1.09 -1.23 -26.50
CA ASN A 174 1.31 0.12 -27.05
C ASN A 174 2.47 0.83 -26.35
N PHE A 175 2.57 0.70 -25.02
CA PHE A 175 3.74 1.23 -24.30
C PHE A 175 5.04 0.53 -24.71
N ILE A 176 5.02 -0.80 -24.84
CA ILE A 176 6.20 -1.57 -25.25
C ILE A 176 6.65 -1.15 -26.66
N ASN A 177 5.72 -1.06 -27.61
CA ASN A 177 6.02 -0.65 -28.98
C ASN A 177 6.53 0.79 -29.02
N TRP A 178 5.92 1.70 -28.26
CA TRP A 178 6.38 3.07 -28.14
C TRP A 178 7.83 3.16 -27.65
N THR A 179 8.20 2.38 -26.63
CA THR A 179 9.59 2.35 -26.12
C THR A 179 10.61 1.78 -27.10
N LYS A 180 10.20 0.89 -28.01
CA LYS A 180 11.07 0.31 -29.04
C LYS A 180 11.26 1.24 -30.24
N ASN A 181 10.21 1.98 -30.60
CA ASN A 181 10.19 2.78 -31.81
C ASN A 181 10.72 4.21 -31.62
N ASN A 182 10.91 4.65 -30.37
CA ASN A 182 11.36 6.00 -30.06
C ASN A 182 12.76 6.02 -29.45
N LYS A 183 13.54 7.05 -29.79
CA LYS A 183 14.88 7.27 -29.23
C LYS A 183 14.76 7.90 -27.84
N LEU A 184 14.71 7.06 -26.81
CA LEU A 184 14.55 7.46 -25.41
C LEU A 184 15.90 7.55 -24.68
N ASP A 185 16.00 8.43 -23.68
CA ASP A 185 17.07 8.37 -22.66
C ASP A 185 17.00 7.01 -21.96
N CYS A 186 18.15 6.35 -21.81
CA CYS A 186 18.22 4.99 -21.28
C CYS A 186 17.57 4.86 -19.90
N ARG A 187 17.75 5.86 -19.02
CA ARG A 187 17.18 5.84 -17.66
C ARG A 187 15.68 5.99 -17.71
N PHE A 188 15.15 6.84 -18.60
CA PHE A 188 13.71 7.01 -18.76
C PHE A 188 13.07 5.73 -19.31
N ASN A 189 13.69 5.13 -20.32
CA ASN A 189 13.24 3.86 -20.88
C ASN A 189 13.22 2.75 -19.81
N GLU A 190 14.30 2.60 -19.04
CA GLU A 190 14.37 1.65 -17.93
C GLU A 190 13.27 1.89 -16.89
N ALA A 191 13.05 3.15 -16.49
CA ALA A 191 12.03 3.50 -15.50
C ALA A 191 10.60 3.22 -16.00
N LEU A 192 10.30 3.58 -17.25
CA LEU A 192 9.01 3.33 -17.86
C LEU A 192 8.76 1.82 -18.04
N LEU A 193 9.72 1.09 -18.59
CA LEU A 193 9.64 -0.37 -18.75
C LEU A 193 9.44 -1.06 -17.40
N LYS A 194 10.16 -0.62 -16.36
CA LYS A 194 9.99 -1.13 -15.00
C LYS A 194 8.58 -0.88 -14.47
N LEU A 195 8.03 0.32 -14.68
CA LEU A 195 6.66 0.67 -14.29
C LEU A 195 5.61 -0.19 -15.01
N ILE A 196 5.64 -0.25 -16.34
CA ILE A 196 4.60 -0.96 -17.10
C ILE A 196 4.68 -2.48 -16.90
N LYS A 197 5.90 -3.05 -16.79
CA LYS A 197 6.06 -4.47 -16.45
C LYS A 197 5.59 -4.76 -15.03
N TYR A 198 5.85 -3.85 -14.09
CA TYR A 198 5.32 -3.97 -12.74
C TYR A 198 3.79 -3.99 -12.76
N ILE A 199 3.12 -3.02 -13.40
CA ILE A 199 1.65 -3.01 -13.50
C ILE A 199 1.15 -4.29 -14.16
N ASN A 200 1.77 -4.72 -15.26
CA ASN A 200 1.36 -5.93 -15.98
C ASN A 200 1.46 -7.21 -15.14
N ASN A 201 2.55 -7.37 -14.40
CA ASN A 201 2.75 -8.51 -13.50
C ASN A 201 1.79 -8.48 -12.29
N GLN A 202 1.09 -7.36 -12.07
CA GLN A 202 0.20 -7.11 -10.95
C GLN A 202 -1.24 -6.83 -11.36
N LYS A 203 -1.58 -7.03 -12.64
CA LYS A 203 -2.84 -6.56 -13.22
C LYS A 203 -4.08 -7.10 -12.50
N GLU A 204 -4.04 -8.34 -12.04
CA GLU A 204 -5.12 -8.99 -11.28
C GLU A 204 -5.37 -8.38 -9.89
N LEU A 205 -4.35 -7.73 -9.30
CA LEU A 205 -4.43 -7.07 -8.00
C LEU A 205 -4.75 -5.58 -8.11
N ILE A 206 -4.76 -5.05 -9.33
CA ILE A 206 -4.92 -3.62 -9.64
C ILE A 206 -6.28 -3.37 -10.30
N PHE A 207 -6.60 -4.16 -11.32
CA PHE A 207 -7.78 -4.02 -12.17
C PHE A 207 -8.84 -5.03 -11.79
N ASP A 208 -10.07 -4.77 -12.21
CA ASP A 208 -11.26 -5.59 -11.96
C ASP A 208 -11.55 -5.86 -10.46
N VAL A 209 -10.85 -5.16 -9.57
CA VAL A 209 -11.18 -5.07 -8.14
C VAL A 209 -12.31 -4.04 -7.95
N PRO A 210 -13.25 -4.27 -7.02
CA PRO A 210 -14.35 -3.34 -6.81
C PRO A 210 -13.87 -1.91 -6.57
N LYS A 211 -14.38 -0.92 -7.32
CA LYS A 211 -13.94 0.50 -7.27
C LYS A 211 -13.89 1.10 -5.86
N VAL A 212 -14.74 0.59 -4.98
CA VAL A 212 -14.73 0.93 -3.57
C VAL A 212 -13.36 0.69 -2.95
N ILE A 213 -12.78 -0.49 -3.17
CA ILE A 213 -11.50 -0.97 -2.60
C ILE A 213 -10.33 -0.05 -2.99
N ASN A 214 -10.36 0.48 -4.22
CA ASN A 214 -9.31 1.33 -4.78
C ASN A 214 -9.36 2.82 -4.36
N LYS A 215 -10.45 3.29 -3.73
CA LYS A 215 -10.69 4.74 -3.55
C LYS A 215 -10.07 5.38 -2.31
N SER A 216 -9.66 4.62 -1.31
CA SER A 216 -9.16 5.17 -0.05
C SER A 216 -7.66 4.98 0.13
N PHE A 217 -6.99 5.91 0.82
CA PHE A 217 -5.65 5.71 1.38
C PHE A 217 -5.69 6.14 2.83
N HIS A 218 -5.79 5.19 3.76
CA HIS A 218 -5.95 5.52 5.17
C HIS A 218 -4.67 5.26 5.95
N THR A 219 -4.01 4.13 5.70
CA THR A 219 -2.89 3.68 6.53
C THR A 219 -1.66 4.57 6.46
N GLU A 220 -1.26 5.07 5.29
CA GLU A 220 -0.06 5.91 5.21
C GLU A 220 -0.23 7.28 5.91
N SER A 221 -1.43 7.86 5.87
CA SER A 221 -1.76 9.06 6.66
C SER A 221 -1.64 8.76 8.15
N TYR A 222 -2.14 7.61 8.61
CA TYR A 222 -2.05 7.21 10.00
C TYR A 222 -0.61 6.88 10.42
N ILE A 223 0.17 6.14 9.64
CA ILE A 223 1.58 5.88 9.95
C ILE A 223 2.39 7.17 9.99
N ASN A 224 2.23 8.05 8.99
CA ASN A 224 2.97 9.31 8.94
C ASN A 224 2.56 10.25 10.08
N ASN A 225 1.29 10.25 10.51
CA ASN A 225 0.84 11.09 11.61
C ASN A 225 1.16 10.50 12.99
N TYR A 226 1.05 9.19 13.19
CA TYR A 226 1.24 8.56 14.50
C TYR A 226 2.70 8.16 14.72
N PHE A 227 3.30 7.34 13.85
CA PHE A 227 4.68 6.86 14.05
C PHE A 227 5.73 7.96 13.81
N LYS A 228 5.57 8.79 12.77
CA LYS A 228 6.58 9.83 12.47
C LYS A 228 6.43 11.10 13.32
N LYS A 229 5.22 11.52 13.71
CA LYS A 229 5.00 12.76 14.50
C LYS A 229 4.86 12.56 16.01
N ILE A 230 4.15 11.54 16.52
CA ILE A 230 3.87 11.41 17.97
C ILE A 230 5.12 11.08 18.76
N HIS A 231 6.04 10.28 18.22
CA HIS A 231 7.32 10.00 18.88
C HIS A 231 8.30 11.19 18.89
N PHE A 232 7.92 12.36 18.36
CA PHE A 232 8.87 13.47 18.14
C PHE A 232 8.30 14.89 18.37
N LYS A 233 7.25 15.07 19.17
CA LYS A 233 7.04 16.41 19.76
C LYS A 233 8.12 16.66 20.83
N LYS A 234 9.17 17.39 20.40
CA LYS A 234 10.21 18.10 21.18
C LYS A 234 10.91 17.31 22.30
N GLY A 235 12.20 17.02 22.11
CA GLY A 235 13.15 16.86 23.23
C GLY A 235 13.41 15.44 23.76
N TYR A 236 12.59 14.45 23.42
CA TYR A 236 12.88 13.06 23.84
C TYR A 236 13.76 12.35 22.81
N ILE A 237 15.08 12.54 22.96
CA ILE A 237 16.01 11.45 22.62
C ILE A 237 15.57 10.28 23.50
N LEU A 238 15.01 9.23 22.89
CA LEU A 238 14.67 7.98 23.57
C LEU A 238 15.95 7.29 24.04
N GLN A 239 16.55 7.80 25.11
CA GLN A 239 17.34 6.99 26.02
C GLN A 239 16.35 6.01 26.66
N ASN A 240 16.62 4.72 26.52
CA ASN A 240 15.83 3.58 27.02
C ASN A 240 14.55 3.23 26.25
N ILE A 241 14.71 2.68 25.04
CA ILE A 241 13.80 1.60 24.59
C ILE A 241 14.36 0.28 25.14
N ASN A 242 14.28 0.13 26.46
CA ASN A 242 14.20 -1.17 27.10
C ASN A 242 12.75 -1.25 27.60
N ASN A 243 11.99 -2.21 27.06
CA ASN A 243 10.57 -2.45 27.37
C ASN A 243 9.59 -1.47 26.72
N TYR A 244 9.33 -1.66 25.42
CA TYR A 244 8.01 -1.34 24.85
C TYR A 244 7.39 -2.62 24.30
N TRP A 245 6.84 -3.39 25.22
CA TRP A 245 5.69 -4.25 24.97
C TRP A 245 4.48 -3.46 25.48
N PRO A 246 3.51 -3.12 24.62
CA PRO A 246 2.19 -2.84 25.15
C PRO A 246 1.13 -3.50 24.25
N PHE A 247 0.86 -4.78 24.50
CA PHE A 247 -0.53 -5.20 24.43
C PHE A 247 -1.12 -4.80 25.78
N LYS A 248 -1.79 -3.66 25.85
CA LYS A 248 -2.94 -3.51 26.74
C LYS A 248 -4.16 -3.73 25.86
N TRP A 249 -4.94 -4.74 26.21
CA TRP A 249 -6.29 -4.95 25.67
C TRP A 249 -7.18 -3.76 26.01
#